data_AF-A0A7V0WDV8-F1
#
_entry.id   AF-A0A7V0WDV8-F1
#
_cell.length_a   1.000
_cell.length_b   1.000
_cell.length_c   1.000
_cell.angle_alpha   90.00
_cell.angle_beta   90.00
_cell.angle_gamma   90.00
#
_symmetry.space_group_name_H-M   'P 1'
#
loop_
_entity.id
_entity.type
_entity.pdbx_description
1 polymer ?
#
loop_
_entity_poly.entity_id
_entity_poly.type
_entity_poly.pdbx_seq_one_letter_code
_entity_poly.pdbx_strand_id
1 'polypeptide(L)'
;EKKVKKMIKSGLIEETKNLKKSGLTWKRIYELGFEYKYPAMFLRGKISPGERGKKEMLEKIILGNYQYAKRQMTWFSAKGGFASGGKKDPKTKWIENYGEAQKLVRKFL
;
A
#
# COMPACT_ATOMS: atom_id res chain seq x y z
N GLU A 1 -7.60 -0.87 6.17
CA GLU A 1 -7.41 -0.96 7.64
C GLU A 1 -7.12 -2.37 8.17
N LYS A 2 -8.04 -3.35 8.01
CA LYS A 2 -7.88 -4.72 8.55
C LYS A 2 -6.52 -5.38 8.23
N LYS A 3 -6.05 -5.25 6.97
CA LYS A 3 -4.75 -5.76 6.52
C LYS A 3 -3.57 -5.20 7.34
N VAL A 4 -3.51 -3.88 7.49
CA VAL A 4 -2.40 -3.21 8.19
C VAL A 4 -2.38 -3.58 9.67
N LYS A 5 -3.55 -3.62 10.32
CA LYS A 5 -3.67 -4.09 11.71
C LYS A 5 -3.14 -5.52 11.87
N LYS A 6 -3.40 -6.41 10.90
CA LYS A 6 -2.86 -7.78 10.90
C LYS A 6 -1.34 -7.78 10.76
N MET A 7 -0.77 -6.97 9.87
CA MET A 7 0.70 -6.85 9.68
C MET A 7 1.42 -6.38 10.95
N ILE A 8 0.84 -5.40 11.65
CA ILE A 8 1.40 -4.93 12.93
C ILE A 8 1.37 -6.05 13.98
N LYS A 9 0.24 -6.75 14.11
CA LYS A 9 0.12 -7.91 15.01
C LYS A 9 1.08 -9.04 14.65
N SER A 10 1.40 -9.23 13.38
CA SER A 10 2.36 -10.24 12.92
C SER A 10 3.83 -9.81 13.02
N GLY A 11 4.14 -8.63 13.59
CA GLY A 11 5.52 -8.24 13.90
C GLY A 11 6.20 -7.32 12.89
N LEU A 12 5.46 -6.52 12.11
CA LEU A 12 6.03 -5.58 11.12
C LEU A 12 7.12 -4.63 11.68
N ILE A 13 6.99 -4.20 12.94
CA ILE A 13 8.01 -3.34 13.59
C ILE A 13 9.31 -4.12 13.79
N GLU A 14 9.23 -5.37 14.26
CA GLU A 14 10.41 -6.20 14.48
C GLU A 14 11.05 -6.62 13.15
N GLU A 15 10.23 -6.92 12.13
CA GLU A 15 10.70 -7.14 10.76
C GLU A 15 11.49 -5.93 10.26
N THR A 16 10.96 -4.71 10.43
CA THR A 16 11.64 -3.47 10.03
C THR A 16 12.96 -3.27 10.78
N LYS A 17 12.99 -3.60 12.08
CA LYS A 17 14.21 -3.56 12.88
C LYS A 17 15.23 -4.58 12.39
N ASN A 18 14.80 -5.78 12.01
CA ASN A 18 15.66 -6.82 11.45
C ASN A 18 16.23 -6.43 10.08
N LEU A 19 15.43 -5.79 9.21
CA LEU A 19 15.93 -5.20 7.96
C LEU A 19 17.02 -4.15 8.22
N LYS A 20 16.90 -3.35 9.29
CA LYS A 20 17.95 -2.39 9.63
C LYS A 20 19.21 -3.09 10.11
N LYS A 21 19.08 -4.15 10.91
CA LYS A 21 20.20 -4.96 11.42
C LYS A 21 20.92 -5.72 10.30
N SER A 22 20.22 -6.16 9.26
CA SER A 22 20.82 -6.84 8.11
C SER A 22 21.63 -5.92 7.19
N GLY A 23 21.74 -4.63 7.52
CA GLY A 23 22.61 -3.67 6.83
C GLY A 23 21.89 -2.70 5.91
N LEU A 24 20.56 -2.80 5.72
CA LEU A 24 19.85 -1.84 4.86
C LEU A 24 19.94 -0.42 5.45
N THR A 25 20.13 0.56 4.57
CA THR A 25 20.06 1.96 4.96
C THR A 25 18.61 2.35 5.25
N TRP A 26 18.40 3.36 6.09
CA TRP A 26 17.05 3.89 6.34
C TRP A 26 16.37 4.39 5.06
N LYS A 27 17.16 4.96 4.14
CA LYS A 27 16.69 5.36 2.82
C LYS A 27 16.08 4.17 2.08
N ARG A 28 16.80 3.05 2.02
CA ARG A 28 16.32 1.84 1.35
C ARG A 28 15.04 1.28 1.99
N ILE A 29 14.97 1.28 3.32
CA ILE A 29 13.76 0.82 4.04
C ILE A 29 12.55 1.72 3.74
N TYR A 30 12.76 3.04 3.63
CA TYR A 30 11.68 3.97 3.30
C TYR A 30 11.09 3.75 1.90
N GLU A 31 11.90 3.25 0.96
CA GLU A 31 11.49 2.98 -0.42
C GLU A 31 10.63 1.72 -0.55
N LEU A 32 10.62 0.82 0.44
CA LEU A 32 9.82 -0.42 0.42
C LEU A 32 8.31 -0.17 0.54
N GLY A 33 7.90 1.04 0.96
CA GLY A 33 6.50 1.43 1.06
C GLY A 33 6.15 2.04 2.42
N PHE A 34 4.87 2.39 2.58
CA PHE A 34 4.37 3.03 3.80
C PHE A 34 4.54 2.13 5.03
N GLU A 35 4.30 0.84 4.85
CA GLU A 35 4.41 -0.21 5.85
C GLU A 35 5.82 -0.33 6.44
N TYR A 36 6.86 0.08 5.72
CA TYR A 36 8.24 0.06 6.22
C TYR A 36 8.74 1.46 6.60
N LYS A 37 8.32 2.49 5.86
CA LYS A 37 8.66 3.88 6.14
C LYS A 37 8.21 4.30 7.54
N TYR A 38 6.95 4.06 7.91
CA TYR A 38 6.40 4.55 9.18
C TYR A 38 6.95 3.78 10.40
N PRO A 39 7.09 2.44 10.40
CA PRO A 39 7.82 1.74 11.45
C PRO A 39 9.27 2.17 11.57
N ALA A 40 9.96 2.43 10.47
CA ALA A 40 11.31 2.97 10.51
C ALA A 40 11.37 4.41 11.06
N MET A 41 10.33 5.23 10.87
CA MET A 41 10.20 6.54 11.55
C MET A 41 9.94 6.37 13.04
N PHE A 42 9.08 5.44 13.44
CA PHE A 42 8.81 5.09 14.85
C PHE A 42 10.07 4.61 15.56
N LEU A 43 10.82 3.66 14.97
CA LEU A 43 12.10 3.16 15.51
C LEU A 43 13.17 4.23 15.64
N ARG A 44 13.09 5.31 14.85
CA ARG A 44 14.01 6.46 14.91
C ARG A 44 13.55 7.57 15.85
N GLY A 45 12.45 7.38 16.59
CA GLY A 45 11.89 8.40 17.48
C GLY A 45 11.26 9.59 16.76
N LYS A 46 10.98 9.48 15.46
CA LYS A 46 10.31 10.54 14.68
C LYS A 46 8.79 10.52 14.81
N ILE A 47 8.27 9.46 15.42
CA ILE A 47 6.88 9.31 15.87
C ILE A 47 6.99 9.06 17.38
N SER A 48 6.04 9.54 18.16
CA SER A 48 6.05 9.35 19.63
C SER A 48 6.26 7.87 19.99
N PRO A 49 6.89 7.53 21.12
CA PRO A 49 7.01 6.15 21.56
C PRO A 49 5.68 5.62 22.13
N GLY A 50 5.65 4.32 22.43
CA GLY A 50 4.52 3.66 23.08
C GLY A 50 3.27 3.52 22.20
N GLU A 51 2.12 3.27 22.86
CA GLU A 51 0.85 2.97 22.16
C GLU A 51 0.32 4.14 21.34
N ARG A 52 0.50 5.38 21.83
CA ARG A 52 0.11 6.60 21.08
C ARG A 52 0.85 6.66 19.74
N GLY A 53 2.14 6.39 19.76
CA GLY A 53 2.97 6.34 18.57
C GLY A 53 2.59 5.25 17.59
N LYS A 54 2.33 4.05 18.10
CA LYS A 54 1.86 2.93 17.27
C LYS A 54 0.53 3.27 16.58
N LYS A 55 -0.38 3.94 17.29
CA LYS A 55 -1.65 4.42 16.73
C LYS A 55 -1.42 5.44 15.61
N GLU A 56 -0.60 6.47 15.85
CA GLU A 56 -0.27 7.48 14.84
C GLU A 56 0.38 6.83 13.60
N MET A 57 1.35 5.94 13.81
CA MET A 57 2.01 5.18 12.76
C MET A 57 1.00 4.40 11.91
N LEU A 58 0.06 3.70 12.56
CA LEU A 58 -1.01 2.95 11.89
C LEU A 58 -1.92 3.85 11.06
N GLU A 59 -2.34 4.99 11.60
CA GLU A 59 -3.19 5.97 10.92
C GLU A 59 -2.51 6.50 9.66
N LYS A 60 -1.21 6.84 9.74
CA LYS A 60 -0.44 7.30 8.58
C LYS A 60 -0.31 6.22 7.50
N ILE A 61 -0.08 4.95 7.87
CA ILE A 61 -0.05 3.85 6.90
C ILE A 61 -1.41 3.70 6.21
N ILE A 62 -2.51 3.71 6.98
CA ILE A 62 -3.86 3.57 6.43
C ILE A 62 -4.18 4.70 5.46
N LEU A 63 -3.89 5.94 5.84
CA LEU A 63 -4.11 7.11 5.00
C LEU A 63 -3.29 7.03 3.71
N GLY A 64 -2.00 6.69 3.82
CA GLY A 64 -1.11 6.52 2.66
C GLY A 64 -1.64 5.47 1.68
N ASN A 65 -2.11 4.33 2.20
CA ASN A 65 -2.70 3.26 1.41
C ASN A 65 -4.01 3.68 0.72
N TYR A 66 -4.88 4.41 1.42
CA TYR A 66 -6.11 4.93 0.83
C TYR A 66 -5.81 5.90 -0.33
N GLN A 67 -4.90 6.85 -0.10
CA GLN A 67 -4.48 7.79 -1.14
C GLN A 67 -3.81 7.08 -2.31
N TYR A 68 -3.01 6.04 -2.04
CA TYR A 68 -2.37 5.25 -3.09
C TYR A 68 -3.40 4.48 -3.91
N ALA A 69 -4.36 3.80 -3.28
CA ALA A 69 -5.46 3.13 -3.97
C ALA A 69 -6.27 4.11 -4.83
N LYS A 70 -6.57 5.31 -4.31
CA LYS A 70 -7.22 6.37 -5.08
C LYS A 70 -6.40 6.78 -6.31
N ARG A 71 -5.08 6.97 -6.16
CA ARG A 71 -4.19 7.26 -7.29
C ARG A 71 -4.11 6.12 -8.29
N GLN A 72 -4.13 4.86 -7.85
CA GLN A 72 -4.18 3.71 -8.75
C GLN A 72 -5.47 3.74 -9.58
N MET A 73 -6.61 3.96 -8.94
CA MET A 73 -7.89 4.13 -9.65
C MET A 73 -7.81 5.27 -10.66
N THR A 74 -7.29 6.43 -10.24
CA THR A 74 -7.07 7.57 -11.15
C THR A 74 -6.09 7.23 -12.27
N TRP A 75 -5.04 6.45 -12.05
CA TRP A 75 -4.06 6.13 -13.08
C TRP A 75 -4.65 5.17 -14.13
N PHE A 76 -5.29 4.09 -13.67
CA PHE A 76 -6.03 3.16 -14.53
C PHE A 76 -7.17 3.86 -15.27
N SER A 77 -7.71 4.94 -14.69
CA SER A 77 -8.77 5.75 -15.30
C SER A 77 -8.24 7.00 -16.05
N ALA A 78 -7.02 7.48 -15.89
CA ALA A 78 -6.50 8.63 -16.65
C ALA A 78 -6.03 8.20 -18.04
N LYS A 79 -5.53 6.95 -18.15
CA LYS A 79 -5.50 6.24 -19.44
C LYS A 79 -6.83 5.55 -19.75
N GLY A 80 -7.89 5.83 -18.97
CA GLY A 80 -9.20 5.31 -19.28
C GLY A 80 -10.43 5.37 -18.35
N GLY A 81 -10.97 6.55 -18.01
CA GLY A 81 -12.13 6.70 -17.11
C GLY A 81 -12.20 7.92 -16.15
N PHE A 82 -13.43 8.47 -16.10
CA PHE A 82 -14.14 9.26 -15.08
C PHE A 82 -13.59 10.58 -14.50
N ALA A 83 -12.30 10.76 -14.24
CA ALA A 83 -11.85 11.95 -13.48
C ALA A 83 -11.12 13.01 -14.33
N SER A 84 -10.67 12.67 -15.54
CA SER A 84 -9.74 13.54 -16.26
C SER A 84 -9.80 13.34 -17.77
N GLY A 85 -10.99 13.46 -18.39
CA GLY A 85 -11.17 13.65 -19.84
C GLY A 85 -10.54 12.64 -20.81
N GLY A 86 -9.79 11.66 -20.31
CA GLY A 86 -9.02 10.67 -21.06
C GLY A 86 -9.90 9.50 -21.45
N LYS A 87 -9.76 9.06 -22.71
CA LYS A 87 -10.53 7.93 -23.24
C LYS A 87 -10.09 6.63 -22.57
N LYS A 88 -11.07 5.80 -22.21
CA LYS A 88 -10.88 4.38 -21.80
C LYS A 88 -9.98 3.67 -22.79
N ASP A 89 -8.87 3.07 -22.33
CA ASP A 89 -8.17 2.06 -23.13
C ASP A 89 -9.15 0.91 -23.38
N PRO A 90 -9.61 0.70 -24.63
CA PRO A 90 -10.61 -0.32 -24.95
C PRO A 90 -10.12 -1.75 -24.72
N LYS A 91 -8.79 -1.95 -24.62
CA LYS A 91 -8.17 -3.24 -24.30
C LYS A 91 -8.29 -3.59 -22.81
N THR A 92 -8.41 -2.59 -21.93
CA THR A 92 -8.54 -2.81 -20.50
C THR A 92 -9.98 -3.23 -20.17
N LYS A 93 -10.16 -4.49 -19.75
CA LYS A 93 -11.44 -5.00 -19.25
C LYS A 93 -11.51 -4.83 -17.74
N TRP A 94 -12.43 -3.98 -17.28
CA TRP A 94 -12.73 -3.80 -15.86
C TRP A 94 -13.63 -4.95 -15.41
N ILE A 95 -13.29 -5.55 -14.27
CA ILE A 95 -13.99 -6.69 -13.68
C ILE A 95 -14.39 -6.35 -12.24
N GLU A 96 -15.56 -6.81 -11.82
CA GLU A 96 -16.04 -6.58 -10.46
C GLU A 96 -15.79 -7.77 -9.55
N ASN A 97 -15.72 -8.97 -10.13
CA ASN A 97 -15.64 -10.22 -9.39
C ASN A 97 -14.79 -11.27 -10.12
N TYR A 98 -14.48 -12.35 -9.40
CA TYR A 98 -13.66 -13.44 -9.89
C TYR A 98 -14.32 -14.22 -11.05
N GLY A 99 -15.65 -14.32 -11.07
CA GLY A 99 -16.38 -15.04 -12.11
C GLY A 99 -16.25 -14.37 -13.49
N GLU A 100 -16.28 -13.04 -13.53
CA GLU A 100 -16.01 -12.26 -14.74
C GLU A 100 -14.58 -12.47 -15.24
N ALA A 101 -13.61 -12.44 -14.32
CA ALA A 101 -12.20 -12.71 -14.65
C ALA A 101 -12.05 -14.07 -15.33
N GLN A 102 -12.64 -15.12 -14.75
CA GLN A 102 -12.56 -16.48 -15.27
C GLN A 102 -13.15 -16.60 -16.68
N LYS A 103 -14.30 -15.95 -16.94
CA LYS A 103 -14.93 -15.94 -18.27
C LYS A 103 -14.05 -15.26 -19.32
N LEU A 104 -13.47 -14.11 -18.98
CA LEU A 104 -12.58 -13.37 -19.89
C LEU A 104 -11.29 -14.14 -20.19
N VAL A 105 -10.68 -14.76 -19.17
CA VAL A 105 -9.48 -15.58 -19.35
C VAL A 105 -9.77 -16.79 -20.23
N ARG A 106 -10.88 -17.50 -20.01
CA ARG A 106 -11.30 -18.64 -20.85
C ARG A 106 -11.61 -18.28 -22.29
N LYS A 107 -12.02 -17.03 -22.56
CA LYS A 107 -12.27 -16.54 -23.92
C LYS A 107 -10.97 -16.10 -24.62
N PHE A 108 -9.95 -15.74 -23.85
CA PHE A 108 -8.67 -15.29 -24.38
C PHE A 108 -7.72 -16.45 -24.71
N LEU A 109 -7.74 -17.49 -23.89
CA LEU A 109 -7.05 -18.76 -24.14
C LEU A 109 -7.79 -19.59 -25.20
#